data_AF-A0A1V2B919-F1
#
_entry.id   AF-A0A1V2B919-F1
#
_cell.length_a   1.000
_cell.length_b   1.000
_cell.length_c   1.000
_cell.angle_alpha   90.00
_cell.angle_beta   90.00
_cell.angle_gamma   90.00
#
_symmetry.space_group_name_H-M   'P 1'
#
loop_
_entity.id
_entity.type
_entity.pdbx_description
1 polymer ?
#
loop_
_entity_poly.entity_id
_entity_poly.type
_entity_poly.pdbx_seq_one_letter_code
_entity_poly.pdbx_strand_id
1 'polypeptide(L)'
;MSTTYNYDALAAGWDAKIADCCNTNTSSDGGCTDCCYDTWQDQLKDVTQRSASVTEKTTQLQNKIAFISDRRSRYKGWLDELDKAENLARNICHQLEIIATQADKIWYNASKASKAIETLFCMIRDFYGQVDYVKKRYDDLQICIQKNDDPALEKGKGILKALDDYGTKLNAIIATRDALIAQAIEAVKLANLIIDAITSKDCTCDFKPCDGNYQPFKTQHDGKNYYGLKTVITTWYNVLGCASGCPGEGTNPAAATTAPAKKNTGPSSDDDCGTDNGNDTCELTPILSFPICADSYRTTVKALFDKDDQSLLTLSKKLKEANKDKEALDACKSSLTNAIAVVDPKSRCN
;
A
#
# COMPACT_ATOMS: atom_id res chain seq x y z
N MET A 1 7.60 -54.89 11.51
CA MET A 1 8.62 -54.38 12.46
C MET A 1 8.00 -54.46 13.84
N SER A 2 8.54 -55.31 14.71
CA SER A 2 8.05 -55.50 16.08
C SER A 2 8.41 -54.26 16.91
N THR A 3 7.42 -53.46 17.30
CA THR A 3 7.62 -52.32 18.19
C THR A 3 7.84 -52.86 19.60
N THR A 4 9.10 -52.88 20.01
CA THR A 4 9.49 -53.09 21.41
C THR A 4 9.04 -51.85 22.19
N TYR A 5 7.97 -51.97 22.95
CA TYR A 5 7.53 -50.91 23.86
C TYR A 5 8.49 -50.90 25.05
N ASN A 6 9.36 -49.89 25.09
CA ASN A 6 10.19 -49.63 26.26
C ASN A 6 9.29 -48.91 27.27
N TYR A 7 8.78 -49.66 28.26
CA TYR A 7 8.02 -49.10 29.35
C TYR A 7 8.96 -48.21 30.17
N ASP A 8 8.55 -46.98 30.48
CA ASP A 8 9.25 -46.20 31.49
C ASP A 8 9.28 -47.00 32.79
N ALA A 9 10.47 -47.11 33.38
CA ALA A 9 10.64 -47.79 34.65
C ALA A 9 9.68 -47.17 35.68
N LEU A 10 8.97 -48.03 36.41
CA LEU A 10 8.13 -47.64 37.54
C LEU A 10 8.95 -46.75 38.49
N ALA A 11 8.27 -45.91 39.28
CA ALA A 11 8.96 -45.09 40.28
C ALA A 11 9.91 -45.98 41.13
N ALA A 12 11.11 -45.47 41.43
CA ALA A 12 12.15 -46.27 42.08
C ALA A 12 11.61 -46.94 43.36
N GLY A 13 11.74 -48.27 43.44
CA GLY A 13 11.34 -49.08 44.60
C GLY A 13 10.07 -49.93 44.45
N TRP A 14 9.33 -49.84 43.33
CA TRP A 14 8.16 -50.71 43.09
C TRP A 14 8.54 -52.15 42.72
N ASP A 15 9.59 -52.35 41.92
CA ASP A 15 10.05 -53.70 41.52
C ASP A 15 10.45 -54.54 42.74
N ALA A 16 11.06 -53.92 43.75
CA ALA A 16 11.42 -54.56 45.00
C ALA A 16 10.19 -54.99 45.82
N LYS A 17 9.13 -54.17 45.84
CA LYS A 17 7.88 -54.49 46.55
C LYS A 17 7.10 -55.63 45.91
N ILE A 18 7.11 -55.72 44.58
CA ILE A 18 6.48 -56.82 43.83
C ILE A 18 7.24 -58.13 44.08
N ALA A 19 8.58 -58.09 44.04
CA ALA A 19 9.42 -59.26 44.33
C ALA A 19 9.27 -59.77 45.77
N ASP A 20 9.03 -58.87 46.74
CA ASP A 20 8.74 -59.24 48.13
C ASP A 20 7.34 -59.88 48.29
N CYS A 21 6.29 -59.34 47.64
CA CYS A 21 4.94 -59.93 47.72
C CYS A 21 4.83 -61.31 47.04
N CYS A 22 5.56 -61.58 45.95
CA CYS A 22 5.47 -62.85 45.24
C CYS A 22 6.31 -63.99 45.86
N ASN A 23 7.18 -63.70 46.83
CA ASN A 23 8.10 -64.69 47.43
C ASN A 23 7.70 -65.17 48.83
N THR A 24 6.62 -64.67 49.43
CA THR A 24 6.14 -65.15 50.73
C THR A 24 5.22 -66.36 50.56
N ASN A 25 5.74 -67.55 50.88
CA ASN A 25 4.97 -68.78 51.03
C ASN A 25 3.77 -68.56 51.97
N THR A 26 2.61 -69.04 51.55
CA THR A 26 1.34 -69.06 52.26
C THR A 26 1.46 -69.66 53.67
N SER A 27 1.42 -68.82 54.70
CA SER A 27 1.00 -69.25 56.04
C SER A 27 -0.52 -69.25 56.10
N SER A 28 -1.09 -70.41 56.43
CA SER A 28 -2.49 -70.64 56.72
C SER A 28 -2.93 -69.81 57.92
N ASP A 29 -3.64 -68.70 57.68
CA ASP A 29 -4.67 -68.18 58.60
C ASP A 29 -5.50 -67.07 57.91
N GLY A 30 -6.75 -67.39 57.61
CA GLY A 30 -7.90 -66.53 57.90
C GLY A 30 -8.13 -65.17 57.20
N GLY A 31 -7.32 -64.73 56.24
CA GLY A 31 -7.61 -63.50 55.48
C GLY A 31 -7.21 -63.59 54.01
N CYS A 32 -8.17 -63.50 53.07
CA CYS A 32 -7.90 -63.33 51.63
C CYS A 32 -7.29 -61.91 51.38
N THR A 33 -6.11 -61.58 51.94
CA THR A 33 -5.33 -60.38 51.60
C THR A 33 -4.15 -60.78 50.74
N ASP A 34 -4.37 -60.81 49.42
CA ASP A 34 -3.33 -61.06 48.43
C ASP A 34 -2.49 -59.79 48.24
N CYS A 35 -1.29 -59.76 48.83
CA CYS A 35 -0.33 -58.65 48.81
C CYS A 35 -0.10 -58.08 47.40
N CYS A 36 -0.18 -58.93 46.37
CA CYS A 36 -0.02 -58.54 44.96
C CYS A 36 -1.24 -57.78 44.42
N TYR A 37 -2.45 -58.17 44.83
CA TYR A 37 -3.69 -57.54 44.39
C TYR A 37 -3.82 -56.11 44.91
N ASP A 38 -3.52 -55.89 46.19
CA ASP A 38 -3.55 -54.56 46.80
C ASP A 38 -2.48 -53.64 46.18
N THR A 39 -1.29 -54.19 45.91
CA THR A 39 -0.20 -53.48 45.22
C THR A 39 -0.60 -53.05 43.80
N TRP A 40 -1.26 -53.93 43.03
CA TRP A 40 -1.73 -53.58 41.69
C TRP A 40 -2.89 -52.60 41.71
N GLN A 41 -3.78 -52.65 42.71
CA GLN A 41 -4.83 -51.64 42.88
C GLN A 41 -4.26 -50.25 43.16
N ASP A 42 -3.22 -50.15 43.99
CA ASP A 42 -2.54 -48.88 44.26
C ASP A 42 -1.79 -48.36 43.03
N GLN A 43 -1.16 -49.24 42.24
CA GLN A 43 -0.58 -48.88 40.94
C GLN A 43 -1.63 -48.41 39.94
N LEU A 44 -2.79 -49.06 39.88
CA LEU A 44 -3.88 -48.65 39.01
C LEU A 44 -4.40 -47.26 39.40
N LYS A 45 -4.47 -46.93 40.69
CA LYS A 45 -4.81 -45.57 41.16
C LYS A 45 -3.78 -44.55 40.71
N ASP A 46 -2.48 -44.79 40.90
CA ASP A 46 -1.41 -43.87 40.48
C ASP A 46 -1.41 -43.67 38.96
N VAL A 47 -1.47 -44.74 38.16
CA VAL A 47 -1.53 -44.66 36.69
C VAL A 47 -2.80 -43.94 36.23
N THR A 48 -3.94 -44.17 36.88
CA THR A 48 -5.19 -43.47 36.56
C THR A 48 -5.09 -41.97 36.83
N GLN A 49 -4.49 -41.58 37.96
CA GLN A 49 -4.27 -40.18 38.31
C GLN A 49 -3.29 -39.49 37.33
N ARG A 50 -2.21 -40.19 36.95
CA ARG A 50 -1.26 -39.69 35.94
C ARG A 50 -1.89 -39.57 34.55
N SER A 51 -2.67 -40.56 34.10
CA SER A 51 -3.41 -40.52 32.82
C SER A 51 -4.40 -39.34 32.79
N ALA A 52 -5.11 -39.07 33.90
CA ALA A 52 -5.98 -37.90 34.00
C ALA A 52 -5.20 -36.57 33.90
N SER A 53 -4.05 -36.47 34.57
CA SER A 53 -3.18 -35.29 34.51
C SER A 53 -2.61 -35.04 33.10
N VAL A 54 -2.14 -36.08 32.42
CA VAL A 54 -1.62 -35.97 31.05
C VAL A 54 -2.74 -35.65 30.05
N THR A 55 -3.94 -36.18 30.26
CA THR A 55 -5.12 -35.83 29.47
C THR A 55 -5.46 -34.34 29.59
N GLU A 56 -5.50 -33.81 30.81
CA GLU A 56 -5.73 -32.37 31.04
C GLU A 56 -4.63 -31.51 30.40
N LYS A 57 -3.36 -31.89 30.56
CA LYS A 57 -2.21 -31.21 29.91
C LYS A 57 -2.35 -31.22 28.38
N THR A 58 -2.81 -32.32 27.80
CA THR A 58 -3.05 -32.46 26.36
C THR A 58 -4.15 -31.52 25.90
N THR A 59 -5.27 -31.47 26.62
CA THR A 59 -6.38 -30.54 26.34
C THR A 59 -5.93 -29.08 26.43
N GLN A 60 -5.16 -28.72 27.46
CA GLN A 60 -4.61 -27.36 27.60
C GLN A 60 -3.67 -26.99 26.45
N LEU A 61 -2.84 -27.93 25.98
CA LEU A 61 -1.97 -27.70 24.82
C LEU A 61 -2.79 -27.53 23.53
N GLN A 62 -3.83 -28.34 23.32
CA GLN A 62 -4.74 -28.20 22.18
C GLN A 62 -5.43 -26.84 22.17
N ASN A 63 -5.96 -26.40 23.31
CA ASN A 63 -6.60 -25.08 23.45
C ASN A 63 -5.61 -23.94 23.17
N LYS A 64 -4.37 -24.03 23.67
CA LYS A 64 -3.32 -23.05 23.37
C LYS A 64 -2.95 -23.01 21.90
N ILE A 65 -2.85 -24.17 21.24
CA ILE A 65 -2.58 -24.26 19.80
C ILE A 65 -3.72 -23.62 19.01
N ALA A 66 -4.98 -23.91 19.34
CA ALA A 66 -6.14 -23.32 18.67
C ALA A 66 -6.13 -21.79 18.79
N PHE A 67 -5.90 -21.26 20.00
CA PHE A 67 -5.82 -19.82 20.24
C PHE A 67 -4.70 -19.14 19.44
N ILE A 68 -3.48 -19.67 19.47
CA ILE A 68 -2.35 -19.08 18.74
C ILE A 68 -2.54 -19.22 17.23
N SER A 69 -3.15 -20.32 16.77
CA SER A 69 -3.45 -20.53 15.35
C SER A 69 -4.45 -19.49 14.82
N ASP A 70 -5.51 -19.19 15.56
CA ASP A 70 -6.47 -18.15 15.21
C ASP A 70 -5.79 -16.77 15.16
N ARG A 71 -5.05 -16.41 16.22
CA ARG A 71 -4.34 -15.13 16.27
C ARG A 71 -3.31 -14.96 15.15
N ARG A 72 -2.51 -15.99 14.87
CA ARG A 72 -1.58 -16.01 13.73
C ARG A 72 -2.29 -15.81 12.40
N SER A 73 -3.44 -16.43 12.21
CA SER A 73 -4.24 -16.31 10.98
C SER A 73 -4.75 -14.88 10.78
N ARG A 74 -5.12 -14.19 11.87
CA ARG A 74 -5.47 -12.76 11.83
C ARG A 74 -4.27 -11.89 11.46
N TYR A 75 -3.11 -12.12 12.06
CA TYR A 75 -1.89 -11.38 11.69
C TYR A 75 -1.51 -11.60 10.24
N LYS A 76 -1.64 -12.84 9.73
CA LYS A 76 -1.44 -13.13 8.32
C LYS A 76 -2.40 -12.33 7.44
N GLY A 77 -3.70 -12.31 7.76
CA GLY A 77 -4.69 -11.53 7.03
C GLY A 77 -4.35 -10.04 7.00
N TRP A 78 -3.91 -9.47 8.13
CA TRP A 78 -3.47 -8.08 8.19
C TRP A 78 -2.23 -7.81 7.33
N LEU A 79 -1.23 -8.70 7.36
CA LEU A 79 -0.04 -8.58 6.50
C LEU A 79 -0.41 -8.66 5.02
N ASP A 80 -1.27 -9.60 4.65
CA ASP A 80 -1.71 -9.78 3.26
C ASP A 80 -2.45 -8.51 2.76
N GLU A 81 -3.26 -7.85 3.60
CA GLU A 81 -3.92 -6.57 3.25
C GLU A 81 -2.93 -5.38 3.19
N LEU A 82 -1.98 -5.29 4.11
CA LEU A 82 -0.93 -4.26 4.09
C LEU A 82 -0.05 -4.39 2.83
N ASP A 83 0.28 -5.61 2.42
CA ASP A 83 1.06 -5.88 1.22
C ASP A 83 0.26 -5.55 -0.06
N LYS A 84 -1.05 -5.81 -0.08
CA LYS A 84 -1.93 -5.35 -1.17
C LYS A 84 -1.97 -3.82 -1.25
N ALA A 85 -2.09 -3.14 -0.12
CA ALA A 85 -2.11 -1.67 -0.09
C ALA A 85 -0.78 -1.08 -0.58
N GLU A 86 0.36 -1.67 -0.21
CA GLU A 86 1.68 -1.28 -0.73
C GLU A 86 1.74 -1.46 -2.26
N ASN A 87 1.30 -2.61 -2.78
CA ASN A 87 1.29 -2.86 -4.23
C ASN A 87 0.42 -1.85 -4.98
N LEU A 88 -0.75 -1.49 -4.42
CA LEU A 88 -1.61 -0.45 -5.00
C LEU A 88 -0.92 0.92 -4.99
N ALA A 89 -0.27 1.29 -3.89
CA ALA A 89 0.49 2.54 -3.81
C ALA A 89 1.63 2.59 -4.83
N ARG A 90 2.36 1.49 -5.03
CA ARG A 90 3.41 1.38 -6.06
C ARG A 90 2.86 1.49 -7.46
N ASN A 91 1.70 0.88 -7.73
CA ASN A 91 1.02 1.06 -9.02
C ASN A 91 0.63 2.53 -9.24
N ILE A 92 0.12 3.22 -8.21
CA ILE A 92 -0.18 4.65 -8.30
C ILE A 92 1.10 5.46 -8.55
N CYS A 93 2.20 5.16 -7.86
CA CYS A 93 3.50 5.78 -8.13
C CYS A 93 3.89 5.66 -9.60
N HIS A 94 3.82 4.46 -10.18
CA HIS A 94 4.11 4.26 -11.59
C HIS A 94 3.19 5.06 -12.52
N GLN A 95 1.89 5.12 -12.21
CA GLN A 95 0.94 5.95 -12.98
C GLN A 95 1.26 7.45 -12.86
N LEU A 96 1.67 7.92 -11.68
CA LEU A 96 2.08 9.31 -11.48
C LEU A 96 3.31 9.67 -12.32
N GLU A 97 4.27 8.75 -12.49
CA GLU A 97 5.45 8.95 -13.37
C GLU A 97 5.05 9.06 -14.85
N ILE A 98 4.11 8.24 -15.30
CA ILE A 98 3.55 8.32 -16.65
C ILE A 98 2.86 9.67 -16.85
N ILE A 99 1.96 10.04 -15.93
CA ILE A 99 1.21 11.30 -15.99
C ILE A 99 2.17 12.49 -15.96
N ALA A 100 3.19 12.47 -15.11
CA ALA A 100 4.23 13.49 -15.07
C ALA A 100 4.91 13.68 -16.43
N THR A 101 5.33 12.58 -17.04
CA THR A 101 6.02 12.59 -18.34
C THR A 101 5.11 13.15 -19.44
N GLN A 102 3.83 12.78 -19.42
CA GLN A 102 2.86 13.30 -20.40
C GLN A 102 2.55 14.79 -20.16
N ALA A 103 2.37 15.20 -18.91
CA ALA A 103 2.16 16.59 -18.55
C ALA A 103 3.33 17.47 -19.02
N ASP A 104 4.57 17.00 -18.89
CA ASP A 104 5.74 17.72 -19.36
C ASP A 104 5.78 17.88 -20.89
N LYS A 105 5.48 16.81 -21.63
CA LYS A 105 5.36 16.85 -23.09
C LYS A 105 4.27 17.79 -23.57
N ILE A 106 3.09 17.75 -22.93
CA ILE A 106 1.96 18.63 -23.26
C ILE A 106 2.35 20.08 -23.00
N TRP A 107 2.96 20.37 -21.85
CA TRP A 107 3.43 21.71 -21.51
C TRP A 107 4.46 22.23 -22.51
N TYR A 108 5.45 21.41 -22.88
CA TYR A 108 6.47 21.78 -23.85
C TYR A 108 5.86 22.09 -25.23
N ASN A 109 4.96 21.22 -25.70
CA ASN A 109 4.27 21.42 -26.97
C ASN A 109 3.39 22.67 -26.95
N ALA A 110 2.67 22.92 -25.85
CA ALA A 110 1.87 24.13 -25.69
C ALA A 110 2.73 25.40 -25.69
N SER A 111 3.90 25.37 -25.04
CA SER A 111 4.86 26.48 -25.06
C SER A 111 5.38 26.77 -26.48
N LYS A 112 5.70 25.73 -27.25
CA LYS A 112 6.12 25.88 -28.65
C LYS A 112 4.98 26.37 -29.55
N ALA A 113 3.77 25.86 -29.35
CA ALA A 113 2.58 26.30 -30.06
C ALA A 113 2.31 27.79 -29.80
N SER A 114 2.38 28.24 -28.54
CA SER A 114 2.22 29.65 -28.17
C SER A 114 3.19 30.54 -28.95
N LYS A 115 4.48 30.21 -28.96
CA LYS A 115 5.51 30.95 -29.73
C LYS A 115 5.25 30.96 -31.23
N ALA A 116 4.79 29.84 -31.79
CA ALA A 116 4.46 29.75 -33.20
C ALA A 116 3.25 30.64 -33.56
N ILE A 117 2.22 30.67 -32.69
CA ILE A 117 1.05 31.52 -32.89
C ILE A 117 1.41 33.00 -32.73
N GLU A 118 2.26 33.36 -31.76
CA GLU A 118 2.79 34.73 -31.62
C GLU A 118 3.54 35.19 -32.89
N THR A 119 4.34 34.29 -33.47
CA THR A 119 5.03 34.55 -34.75
C THR A 119 4.02 34.75 -35.88
N LEU A 120 3.02 33.87 -35.98
CA LEU A 120 1.95 33.99 -36.98
C LEU A 120 1.18 35.31 -36.83
N PHE A 121 0.86 35.72 -35.60
CA PHE A 121 0.21 36.99 -35.32
C PHE A 121 1.03 38.18 -35.82
N CYS A 122 2.35 38.16 -35.60
CA CYS A 122 3.25 39.19 -36.14
C CYS A 122 3.21 39.23 -37.67
N MET A 123 3.24 38.07 -38.34
CA MET A 123 3.13 37.99 -39.80
C MET A 123 1.80 38.52 -40.32
N ILE A 124 0.68 38.18 -39.66
CA ILE A 124 -0.66 38.69 -40.01
C ILE A 124 -0.68 40.21 -39.88
N ARG A 125 -0.19 40.74 -38.76
CA ARG A 125 -0.13 42.19 -38.52
C ARG A 125 0.68 42.91 -39.60
N ASP A 126 1.86 42.37 -39.93
CA ASP A 126 2.75 42.98 -40.91
C ASP A 126 2.14 42.92 -42.33
N PHE A 127 1.48 41.81 -42.70
CA PHE A 127 0.74 41.69 -43.95
C PHE A 127 -0.37 42.75 -44.05
N TYR A 128 -1.21 42.88 -43.03
CA TYR A 128 -2.29 43.88 -43.05
C TYR A 128 -1.78 45.32 -43.01
N GLY A 129 -0.63 45.56 -42.38
CA GLY A 129 0.06 46.86 -42.48
C GLY A 129 0.43 47.23 -43.91
N GLN A 130 0.88 46.26 -44.72
CA GLN A 130 1.14 46.47 -46.15
C GLN A 130 -0.16 46.67 -46.95
N VAL A 131 -1.20 45.88 -46.66
CA VAL A 131 -2.52 46.02 -47.30
C VAL A 131 -3.12 47.40 -47.03
N ASP A 132 -3.03 47.90 -45.80
CA ASP A 132 -3.52 49.24 -45.42
C ASP A 132 -2.76 50.35 -46.17
N TYR A 133 -1.44 50.19 -46.35
CA TYR A 133 -0.65 51.11 -47.16
C TYR A 133 -1.11 51.13 -48.63
N VAL A 134 -1.36 49.96 -49.21
CA VAL A 134 -1.89 49.83 -50.57
C VAL A 134 -3.29 50.45 -50.69
N LYS A 135 -4.15 50.25 -49.70
CA LYS A 135 -5.48 50.86 -49.62
C LYS A 135 -5.41 52.39 -49.59
N LYS A 136 -4.51 52.95 -48.79
CA LYS A 136 -4.26 54.39 -48.78
C LYS A 136 -3.85 54.91 -50.16
N ARG A 137 -2.91 54.24 -50.84
CA ARG A 137 -2.48 54.62 -52.20
C ARG A 137 -3.60 54.51 -53.24
N TYR A 138 -4.43 53.48 -53.12
CA TYR A 138 -5.61 53.30 -53.95
C TYR A 138 -6.61 54.46 -53.74
N ASP A 139 -6.90 54.82 -52.49
CA ASP A 139 -7.82 55.91 -52.16
C ASP A 139 -7.29 57.27 -52.64
N ASP A 140 -5.98 57.54 -52.46
CA ASP A 140 -5.31 58.73 -53.00
C ASP A 140 -5.45 58.82 -54.53
N LEU A 141 -5.23 57.70 -55.24
CA LEU A 141 -5.36 57.63 -56.69
C LEU A 141 -6.81 57.89 -57.15
N GLN A 142 -7.79 57.28 -56.48
CA GLN A 142 -9.21 57.51 -56.74
C GLN A 142 -9.58 59.00 -56.58
N ILE A 143 -9.06 59.67 -55.55
CA ILE A 143 -9.26 61.12 -55.35
C ILE A 143 -8.63 61.93 -56.50
N CYS A 144 -7.42 61.57 -56.93
CA CYS A 144 -6.76 62.24 -58.06
C CYS A 144 -7.55 62.09 -59.37
N ILE A 145 -8.01 60.89 -59.68
CA ILE A 145 -8.83 60.61 -60.88
C ILE A 145 -10.12 61.43 -60.85
N GLN A 146 -10.81 61.46 -59.71
CA GLN A 146 -12.04 62.23 -59.53
C GLN A 146 -11.85 63.74 -59.73
N LYS A 147 -10.64 64.26 -59.55
CA LYS A 147 -10.32 65.69 -59.71
C LYS A 147 -9.78 66.04 -61.10
N ASN A 148 -9.46 65.07 -61.94
CA ASN A 148 -8.77 65.30 -63.21
C ASN A 148 -9.72 65.67 -64.37
N ASP A 149 -11.05 65.54 -64.21
CA ASP A 149 -12.11 65.87 -65.19
C ASP A 149 -11.81 65.48 -66.66
N ASP A 150 -10.98 64.45 -66.86
CA ASP A 150 -10.51 64.01 -68.17
C ASP A 150 -11.57 63.09 -68.82
N PRO A 151 -12.12 63.44 -70.01
CA PRO A 151 -13.10 62.61 -70.71
C PRO A 151 -12.62 61.20 -71.04
N ALA A 152 -11.31 60.96 -71.10
CA ALA A 152 -10.72 59.63 -71.33
C ALA A 152 -10.80 58.72 -70.08
N LEU A 153 -11.08 59.28 -68.91
CA LEU A 153 -11.22 58.59 -67.62
C LEU A 153 -12.70 58.40 -67.26
N GLU A 154 -13.48 57.82 -68.18
CA GLU A 154 -14.89 57.50 -67.94
C GLU A 154 -15.06 56.29 -67.01
N LYS A 155 -15.85 56.45 -65.94
CA LYS A 155 -16.12 55.38 -64.95
C LYS A 155 -16.65 54.10 -65.62
N GLY A 156 -16.19 52.94 -65.14
CA GLY A 156 -16.68 51.63 -65.60
C GLY A 156 -16.14 51.15 -66.96
N LYS A 157 -15.22 51.89 -67.60
CA LYS A 157 -14.55 51.47 -68.83
C LYS A 157 -13.03 51.42 -68.66
N GLY A 158 -12.36 50.65 -69.52
CA GLY A 158 -10.91 50.59 -69.62
C GLY A 158 -10.19 50.37 -68.28
N ILE A 159 -9.21 51.23 -68.00
CA ILE A 159 -8.36 51.14 -66.79
C ILE A 159 -9.14 51.41 -65.50
N LEU A 160 -10.21 52.22 -65.54
CA LEU A 160 -11.01 52.52 -64.34
C LEU A 160 -11.87 51.34 -63.89
N LYS A 161 -12.37 50.54 -64.83
CA LYS A 161 -13.05 49.28 -64.48
C LYS A 161 -12.12 48.32 -63.74
N ALA A 162 -10.89 48.18 -64.24
CA ALA A 162 -9.87 47.33 -63.59
C ALA A 162 -9.49 47.87 -62.19
N LEU A 163 -9.47 49.18 -62.03
CA LEU A 163 -9.23 49.84 -60.74
C LEU A 163 -10.38 49.57 -59.75
N ASP A 164 -11.64 49.66 -60.18
CA ASP A 164 -12.81 49.37 -59.33
C ASP A 164 -12.86 47.88 -58.91
N ASP A 165 -12.55 46.97 -59.84
CA ASP A 165 -12.43 45.54 -59.55
C ASP A 165 -11.30 45.26 -58.53
N TYR A 166 -10.17 45.96 -58.66
CA TYR A 166 -9.07 45.89 -57.71
C TYR A 166 -9.49 46.39 -56.32
N GLY A 167 -10.18 47.54 -56.23
CA GLY A 167 -10.71 48.08 -54.98
C GLY A 167 -11.68 47.14 -54.27
N THR A 168 -12.54 46.46 -55.05
CA THR A 168 -13.47 45.45 -54.52
C THR A 168 -12.71 44.28 -53.88
N LYS A 169 -11.69 43.74 -54.57
CA LYS A 169 -10.84 42.67 -54.03
C LYS A 169 -10.04 43.12 -52.81
N LEU A 170 -9.54 44.35 -52.81
CA LEU A 170 -8.79 44.91 -51.69
C LEU A 170 -9.66 45.04 -50.43
N ASN A 171 -10.89 45.52 -50.57
CA ASN A 171 -11.85 45.58 -49.47
C ASN A 171 -12.22 44.19 -48.95
N ALA A 172 -12.36 43.21 -49.85
CA ALA A 172 -12.63 41.82 -49.46
C ALA A 172 -11.48 41.24 -48.61
N ILE A 173 -10.22 41.49 -48.98
CA ILE A 173 -9.05 41.09 -48.17
C ILE A 173 -9.06 41.77 -46.81
N ILE A 174 -9.29 43.09 -46.76
CA ILE A 174 -9.36 43.87 -45.52
C ILE A 174 -10.42 43.31 -44.56
N ALA A 175 -11.58 42.91 -45.08
CA ALA A 175 -12.68 42.36 -44.29
C ALA A 175 -12.29 41.04 -43.58
N THR A 176 -11.28 40.31 -44.06
CA THR A 176 -10.82 39.06 -43.41
C THR A 176 -9.91 39.26 -42.20
N ARG A 177 -9.46 40.49 -41.93
CA ARG A 177 -8.48 40.83 -40.90
C ARG A 177 -8.93 40.43 -39.50
N ASP A 178 -10.07 40.94 -39.07
CA ASP A 178 -10.53 40.79 -37.69
C ASP A 178 -10.83 39.34 -37.35
N ALA A 179 -11.36 38.58 -38.33
CA ALA A 179 -11.60 37.15 -38.19
C ALA A 179 -10.29 36.36 -37.97
N LEU A 180 -9.23 36.65 -38.73
CA LEU A 180 -7.93 36.00 -38.58
C LEU A 180 -7.24 36.38 -37.26
N ILE A 181 -7.32 37.65 -36.86
CA ILE A 181 -6.78 38.12 -35.58
C ILE A 181 -7.53 37.44 -34.42
N ALA A 182 -8.85 37.37 -34.46
CA ALA A 182 -9.66 36.72 -33.43
C ALA A 182 -9.29 35.24 -33.26
N GLN A 183 -9.09 34.51 -34.36
CA GLN A 183 -8.64 33.12 -34.32
C GLN A 183 -7.25 32.96 -33.70
N ALA A 184 -6.30 33.85 -34.03
CA ALA A 184 -4.96 33.83 -33.43
C ALA A 184 -5.00 34.10 -31.92
N ILE A 185 -5.81 35.07 -31.47
CA ILE A 185 -5.98 35.39 -30.05
C ILE A 185 -6.55 34.20 -29.29
N GLU A 186 -7.60 33.56 -29.81
CA GLU A 186 -8.21 32.40 -29.15
C GLU A 186 -7.22 31.22 -29.08
N ALA A 187 -6.43 30.98 -30.13
CA ALA A 187 -5.41 29.94 -30.14
C ALA A 187 -4.31 30.19 -29.08
N VAL A 188 -3.81 31.42 -28.95
CA VAL A 188 -2.84 31.79 -27.89
C VAL A 188 -3.44 31.61 -26.50
N LYS A 189 -4.70 32.03 -26.31
CA LYS A 189 -5.40 31.89 -25.03
C LYS A 189 -5.52 30.43 -24.62
N LEU A 190 -5.91 29.54 -25.53
CA LEU A 190 -5.98 28.09 -25.25
C LEU A 190 -4.60 27.51 -24.92
N ALA A 191 -3.56 27.89 -25.67
CA ALA A 191 -2.19 27.44 -25.38
C ALA A 191 -1.74 27.88 -23.98
N ASN A 192 -2.00 29.14 -23.60
CA ASN A 192 -1.67 29.64 -22.26
C ASN A 192 -2.48 28.96 -21.15
N LEU A 193 -3.77 28.67 -21.36
CA LEU A 193 -4.58 27.92 -20.39
C LEU A 193 -3.99 26.52 -20.13
N ILE A 194 -3.54 25.82 -21.17
CA ILE A 194 -2.89 24.51 -21.03
C ILE A 194 -1.58 24.64 -20.23
N ILE A 195 -0.76 25.64 -20.55
CA ILE A 195 0.50 25.93 -19.85
C ILE A 195 0.23 26.16 -18.37
N ASP A 196 -0.67 27.09 -18.04
CA ASP A 196 -0.97 27.53 -16.68
C ASP A 196 -1.65 26.43 -15.84
N ALA A 197 -2.45 25.56 -16.47
CA ALA A 197 -3.06 24.41 -15.79
C ALA A 197 -2.02 23.35 -15.38
N ILE A 198 -0.97 23.18 -16.17
CA ILE A 198 0.09 22.21 -15.89
C ILE A 198 1.07 22.77 -14.85
N THR A 199 1.47 24.04 -14.99
CA THR A 199 2.35 24.72 -14.04
C THR A 199 2.29 26.24 -14.17
N SER A 200 2.49 26.96 -13.07
CA SER A 200 2.76 28.40 -13.13
C SER A 200 4.01 28.69 -13.98
N LYS A 201 3.96 29.80 -14.75
CA LYS A 201 4.91 30.25 -15.80
C LYS A 201 6.42 30.18 -15.50
N ASP A 202 6.83 30.07 -14.23
CA ASP A 202 8.23 30.12 -13.80
C ASP A 202 8.90 28.73 -13.67
N CYS A 203 8.27 27.65 -14.16
CA CYS A 203 8.87 26.31 -14.10
C CYS A 203 9.90 26.13 -15.22
N THR A 204 11.18 25.98 -14.86
CA THR A 204 12.22 25.57 -15.80
C THR A 204 11.88 24.21 -16.41
N CYS A 205 12.30 23.99 -17.66
CA CYS A 205 11.96 22.85 -18.52
C CYS A 205 12.42 21.47 -18.01
N ASP A 206 13.09 21.39 -16.86
CA ASP A 206 13.60 20.16 -16.26
C ASP A 206 12.69 19.66 -15.12
N PHE A 207 11.40 19.47 -15.40
CA PHE A 207 10.51 18.82 -14.44
C PHE A 207 10.80 17.31 -14.39
N LYS A 208 11.57 16.89 -13.38
CA LYS A 208 11.94 15.49 -13.15
C LYS A 208 11.40 15.00 -11.80
N PRO A 209 10.07 14.78 -11.66
CA PRO A 209 9.50 14.32 -10.39
C PRO A 209 9.98 12.91 -9.99
N CYS A 210 10.59 12.17 -10.91
CA CYS A 210 11.13 10.82 -10.69
C CYS A 210 12.64 10.82 -10.34
N ASP A 211 13.27 11.99 -10.19
CA ASP A 211 14.62 12.06 -9.61
C ASP A 211 14.47 11.96 -8.09
N GLY A 212 15.16 11.00 -7.46
CA GLY A 212 15.11 10.82 -5.99
C GLY A 212 15.59 12.07 -5.22
N ASN A 213 16.23 13.01 -5.90
CA ASN A 213 16.65 14.31 -5.39
C ASN A 213 15.67 15.46 -5.73
N TYR A 214 14.56 15.19 -6.42
CA TYR A 214 13.57 16.20 -6.76
C TYR A 214 12.79 16.60 -5.50
N GLN A 215 13.30 17.61 -4.81
CA GLN A 215 12.48 18.34 -3.86
C GLN A 215 11.45 19.15 -4.64
N PRO A 216 10.17 19.20 -4.20
CA PRO A 216 9.22 20.17 -4.74
C PRO A 216 9.93 21.51 -4.75
N PHE A 217 10.03 22.13 -5.93
CA PHE A 217 10.84 23.31 -6.19
C PHE A 217 10.66 24.34 -5.07
N LYS A 218 11.59 24.36 -4.11
CA LYS A 218 11.67 25.41 -3.10
C LYS A 218 12.58 26.45 -3.71
N THR A 219 12.02 27.57 -4.13
CA THR A 219 12.89 28.72 -4.43
C THR A 219 13.59 29.10 -3.13
N GLN A 220 14.92 29.14 -3.15
CA GLN A 220 15.71 29.56 -2.00
C GLN A 220 15.48 31.03 -1.62
N HIS A 221 14.68 31.80 -2.38
CA HIS A 221 14.61 33.25 -2.17
C HIS A 221 13.27 33.98 -2.36
N ASP A 222 12.18 33.41 -2.87
CA ASP A 222 11.08 34.27 -3.37
C ASP A 222 9.65 33.97 -2.92
N GLY A 223 9.40 32.98 -2.05
CA GLY A 223 8.05 32.79 -1.47
C GLY A 223 6.90 32.54 -2.47
N LYS A 224 7.21 32.29 -3.75
CA LYS A 224 6.21 32.00 -4.79
C LYS A 224 5.78 30.54 -4.69
N ASN A 225 4.49 30.32 -4.44
CA ASN A 225 3.88 29.00 -4.48
C ASN A 225 3.63 28.61 -5.95
N TYR A 226 4.29 27.54 -6.42
CA TYR A 226 3.99 26.94 -7.71
C TYR A 226 2.71 26.11 -7.61
N TYR A 227 1.73 26.40 -8.46
CA TYR A 227 0.45 25.69 -8.54
C TYR A 227 0.28 25.03 -9.92
N GLY A 228 -0.62 24.04 -10.00
CA GLY A 228 -0.92 23.30 -11.22
C GLY A 228 -0.80 21.79 -11.04
N LEU A 229 -1.08 21.05 -12.13
CA LEU A 229 -1.05 19.58 -12.13
C LEU A 229 0.30 19.01 -11.66
N LYS A 230 1.42 19.64 -12.03
CA LYS A 230 2.77 19.23 -11.59
C LYS A 230 2.92 19.25 -10.06
N THR A 231 2.32 20.22 -9.37
CA THR A 231 2.31 20.31 -7.89
C THR A 231 1.49 19.19 -7.28
N VAL A 232 0.31 18.88 -7.85
CA VAL A 232 -0.54 17.77 -7.39
C VAL A 232 0.21 16.45 -7.51
N ILE A 233 0.83 16.19 -8.67
CA ILE A 233 1.62 14.97 -8.91
C ILE A 233 2.75 14.87 -7.88
N THR A 234 3.52 15.94 -7.68
CA THR A 234 4.64 15.95 -6.73
C THR A 234 4.18 15.70 -5.29
N THR A 235 3.03 16.26 -4.90
CA THR A 235 2.46 16.06 -3.57
C THR A 235 2.13 14.58 -3.33
N TRP A 236 1.41 13.95 -4.26
CA TRP A 236 1.06 12.53 -4.14
C TRP A 236 2.28 11.62 -4.26
N TYR A 237 3.25 11.95 -5.10
CA TYR A 237 4.51 11.20 -5.22
C TYR A 237 5.28 11.15 -3.89
N ASN A 238 5.32 12.29 -3.17
CA ASN A 238 5.94 12.37 -1.85
C ASN A 238 5.13 11.67 -0.76
N VAL A 239 3.80 11.85 -0.75
CA VAL A 239 2.90 11.21 0.22
C VAL A 239 2.98 9.69 0.15
N LEU A 240 3.10 9.15 -1.06
CA LEU A 240 3.22 7.70 -1.29
C LEU A 240 4.66 7.17 -1.16
N GLY A 241 5.64 8.03 -0.88
CA GLY A 241 7.04 7.62 -0.72
C GLY A 241 7.59 6.92 -1.97
N CYS A 242 7.20 7.36 -3.16
CA CYS A 242 7.50 6.65 -4.41
C CYS A 242 9.00 6.48 -4.67
N ALA A 243 9.85 7.43 -4.23
CA ALA A 243 11.31 7.37 -4.34
C ALA A 243 11.97 6.43 -3.32
N SER A 244 11.33 6.23 -2.16
CA SER A 244 11.82 5.32 -1.12
C SER A 244 11.37 3.89 -1.43
N GLY A 245 12.30 3.02 -1.80
CA GLY A 245 12.07 1.58 -1.97
C GLY A 245 11.80 0.88 -0.63
N CYS A 246 11.37 -0.38 -0.72
CA CYS A 246 11.24 -1.22 0.47
C CYS A 246 12.61 -1.65 1.00
N PRO A 247 12.80 -1.78 2.33
CA PRO A 247 14.06 -2.26 2.88
C PRO A 247 14.35 -3.67 2.36
N GLY A 248 15.48 -3.80 1.63
CA GLY A 248 15.93 -5.06 1.01
C GLY A 248 15.81 -5.12 -0.52
N GLU A 249 15.10 -4.19 -1.15
CA GLU A 249 15.17 -3.99 -2.60
C GLU A 249 16.39 -3.11 -2.90
N GLY A 250 17.38 -3.66 -3.61
CA GLY A 250 18.70 -3.07 -3.85
C GLY A 250 18.71 -1.78 -4.70
N THR A 251 18.01 -0.76 -4.26
CA THR A 251 18.19 0.62 -4.72
C THR A 251 19.14 1.33 -3.76
N ASN A 252 20.17 1.95 -4.32
CA ASN A 252 21.34 2.51 -3.62
C ASN A 252 20.99 3.31 -2.33
N PRO A 253 21.82 3.21 -1.27
CA PRO A 253 21.58 3.86 0.04
C PRO A 253 21.87 5.38 0.06
N ALA A 254 21.63 6.08 -1.04
CA ALA A 254 21.99 7.49 -1.20
C ALA A 254 20.77 8.41 -1.35
N ALA A 255 19.78 8.29 -0.45
CA ALA A 255 18.82 9.36 -0.14
C ALA A 255 17.96 8.99 1.08
N ALA A 256 18.59 8.56 2.18
CA ALA A 256 17.93 8.56 3.48
C ALA A 256 17.89 10.00 4.03
N THR A 257 17.21 10.92 3.35
CA THR A 257 16.72 12.13 4.02
C THR A 257 15.39 11.76 4.65
N THR A 258 15.46 11.51 5.95
CA THR A 258 14.35 11.55 6.90
C THR A 258 13.63 12.89 6.78
N ALA A 259 12.68 13.00 5.84
CA ALA A 259 11.57 13.91 6.01
C ALA A 259 10.56 13.16 6.88
N PRO A 260 10.41 13.50 8.17
CA PRO A 260 9.27 12.98 8.92
C PRO A 260 8.04 13.48 8.16
N ALA A 261 7.23 12.57 7.64
CA ALA A 261 5.86 12.89 7.31
C ALA A 261 5.29 13.52 8.57
N LYS A 262 5.09 14.84 8.55
CA LYS A 262 4.40 15.53 9.63
C LYS A 262 3.06 14.81 9.76
N LYS A 263 2.84 14.14 10.91
CA LYS A 263 1.50 13.77 11.34
C LYS A 263 0.69 15.05 11.25
N ASN A 264 -0.23 15.13 10.29
CA ASN A 264 -1.15 16.24 10.19
C ASN A 264 -2.04 16.19 11.44
N THR A 265 -1.70 16.96 12.45
CA THR A 265 -2.64 17.34 13.51
C THR A 265 -3.67 18.25 12.84
N GLY A 266 -4.79 17.67 12.43
CA GLY A 266 -5.95 18.44 11.96
C GLY A 266 -6.46 19.36 13.06
N PRO A 267 -7.17 20.47 12.71
CA PRO A 267 -7.72 21.36 13.70
C PRO A 267 -8.92 20.68 14.37
N SER A 268 -8.76 20.29 15.63
CA SER A 268 -9.89 19.93 16.48
C SER A 268 -10.58 21.21 16.92
N SER A 269 -11.78 21.45 16.41
CA SER A 269 -12.70 22.45 16.92
C SER A 269 -14.05 21.77 17.13
N ASP A 270 -14.18 21.05 18.23
CA ASP A 270 -15.48 20.68 18.79
C ASP A 270 -15.35 20.74 20.32
N ASP A 271 -15.75 21.88 20.88
CA ASP A 271 -15.92 22.14 22.30
C ASP A 271 -17.15 21.38 22.84
N ASP A 272 -17.11 20.04 22.93
CA ASP A 272 -18.02 19.29 23.82
C ASP A 272 -17.58 17.83 24.04
N CYS A 273 -16.43 17.62 24.68
CA CYS A 273 -16.04 16.30 25.17
C CYS A 273 -15.63 16.43 26.64
N GLY A 274 -16.47 15.86 27.51
CA GLY A 274 -16.43 16.00 28.95
C GLY A 274 -15.07 15.76 29.59
N THR A 275 -14.80 16.58 30.59
CA THR A 275 -13.74 16.45 31.58
C THR A 275 -13.82 15.08 32.27
N ASP A 276 -12.89 14.19 31.94
CA ASP A 276 -12.19 13.33 32.91
C ASP A 276 -10.97 12.66 32.25
N ASN A 277 -9.77 13.05 32.69
CA ASN A 277 -8.50 12.31 32.61
C ASN A 277 -7.99 11.84 31.23
N GLY A 278 -7.79 12.79 30.33
CA GLY A 278 -6.56 12.98 29.52
C GLY A 278 -5.71 11.78 29.07
N ASN A 279 -6.23 10.93 28.18
CA ASN A 279 -5.45 10.41 27.03
C ASN A 279 -6.31 9.81 25.90
N ASP A 280 -7.61 10.11 25.83
CA ASP A 280 -8.47 9.61 24.77
C ASP A 280 -8.55 10.61 23.63
N THR A 281 -7.44 10.76 22.90
CA THR A 281 -7.56 11.13 21.49
C THR A 281 -8.22 9.96 20.78
N CYS A 282 -9.39 10.16 20.18
CA CYS A 282 -9.96 9.28 19.16
C CYS A 282 -9.08 9.30 17.89
N GLU A 283 -7.80 8.96 18.01
CA GLU A 283 -6.95 8.62 16.89
C GLU A 283 -7.26 7.18 16.52
N LEU A 284 -7.78 6.95 15.31
CA LEU A 284 -7.87 5.63 14.71
C LEU A 284 -6.43 5.11 14.52
N THR A 285 -5.85 4.51 15.55
CA THR A 285 -4.58 3.80 15.46
C THR A 285 -4.81 2.45 14.79
N PRO A 286 -3.97 2.03 13.84
CA PRO A 286 -2.69 2.64 13.44
C PRO A 286 -2.81 3.70 12.34
N ILE A 287 -2.02 4.77 12.44
CA ILE A 287 -1.74 5.67 11.31
C ILE A 287 -0.59 5.05 10.50
N LEU A 288 -0.89 4.58 9.30
CA LEU A 288 0.11 4.01 8.39
C LEU A 288 0.86 5.13 7.66
N SER A 289 2.17 4.98 7.53
CA SER A 289 3.01 5.84 6.70
C SER A 289 3.48 5.07 5.47
N PHE A 290 3.49 5.73 4.30
CA PHE A 290 4.10 5.17 3.12
C PHE A 290 5.63 5.40 3.12
N PRO A 291 6.41 4.49 2.54
CA PRO A 291 5.98 3.19 2.00
C PRO A 291 5.61 2.21 3.13
N ILE A 292 4.48 1.52 3.00
CA ILE A 292 3.91 0.65 4.04
C ILE A 292 4.86 -0.49 4.39
N CYS A 293 5.67 -0.94 3.41
CA CYS A 293 6.68 -1.97 3.64
C CYS A 293 7.78 -1.56 4.64
N ALA A 294 8.04 -0.26 4.82
CA ALA A 294 8.98 0.28 5.80
C ALA A 294 8.29 0.76 7.09
N ASP A 295 6.97 0.65 7.17
CA ASP A 295 6.18 1.15 8.30
C ASP A 295 6.36 0.29 9.56
N SER A 296 6.55 0.97 10.69
CA SER A 296 6.77 0.33 12.00
C SER A 296 5.63 -0.58 12.45
N TYR A 297 4.38 -0.26 12.09
CA TYR A 297 3.23 -1.10 12.40
C TYR A 297 3.31 -2.41 11.64
N ARG A 298 3.59 -2.36 10.32
CA ARG A 298 3.77 -3.59 9.52
C ARG A 298 4.91 -4.45 10.05
N THR A 299 6.05 -3.85 10.40
CA THR A 299 7.19 -4.57 11.00
C THR A 299 6.79 -5.24 12.30
N THR A 300 6.01 -4.57 13.15
CA THR A 300 5.51 -5.13 14.41
C THR A 300 4.57 -6.30 14.19
N VAL A 301 3.59 -6.17 13.28
CA VAL A 301 2.66 -7.26 12.94
C VAL A 301 3.42 -8.46 12.37
N LYS A 302 4.44 -8.23 11.54
CA LYS A 302 5.31 -9.30 11.00
C LYS A 302 6.05 -10.04 12.12
N ALA A 303 6.66 -9.30 13.05
CA ALA A 303 7.35 -9.91 14.18
C ALA A 303 6.40 -10.73 15.08
N LEU A 304 5.16 -10.26 15.29
CA LEU A 304 4.14 -11.00 16.03
C LEU A 304 3.71 -12.28 15.30
N PHE A 305 3.52 -12.20 13.99
CA PHE A 305 3.24 -13.37 13.15
C PHE A 305 4.37 -14.41 13.26
N ASP A 306 5.62 -14.00 13.08
CA ASP A 306 6.78 -14.89 13.13
C ASP A 306 6.94 -15.54 14.52
N LYS A 307 6.67 -14.78 15.59
CA LYS A 307 6.69 -15.30 16.96
C LYS A 307 5.61 -16.35 17.20
N ASP A 308 4.39 -16.11 16.72
CA ASP A 308 3.29 -17.06 16.86
C ASP A 308 3.52 -18.31 16.00
N ASP A 309 4.11 -18.17 14.82
CA ASP A 309 4.53 -19.29 13.96
C ASP A 309 5.54 -20.21 14.67
N GLN A 310 6.59 -19.63 15.26
CA GLN A 310 7.56 -20.38 16.06
C GLN A 310 6.94 -21.03 17.31
N SER A 311 6.00 -20.33 17.96
CA SER A 311 5.27 -20.84 19.12
C SER A 311 4.40 -22.04 18.77
N LEU A 312 3.73 -22.01 17.61
CA LEU A 312 2.95 -23.15 17.11
C LEU A 312 3.82 -24.37 16.81
N LEU A 313 4.99 -24.19 16.20
CA LEU A 313 5.94 -25.30 15.97
C LEU A 313 6.36 -25.94 17.29
N THR A 314 6.69 -25.11 18.29
CA THR A 314 7.10 -25.58 19.62
C THR A 314 5.98 -26.29 20.36
N LEU A 315 4.77 -25.72 20.38
CA LEU A 315 3.61 -26.31 21.05
C LEU A 315 3.14 -27.59 20.35
N SER A 316 3.20 -27.65 19.03
CA SER A 316 2.87 -28.84 18.25
C SER A 316 3.83 -30.00 18.58
N LYS A 317 5.11 -29.72 18.81
CA LYS A 317 6.08 -30.72 19.28
C LYS A 317 5.71 -31.22 20.69
N LYS A 318 5.43 -30.31 21.63
CA LYS A 318 5.00 -30.65 23.00
C LYS A 318 3.69 -31.45 23.02
N LEU A 319 2.75 -31.15 22.13
CA LEU A 319 1.49 -31.89 22.01
C LEU A 319 1.75 -33.33 21.51
N LYS A 320 2.64 -33.50 20.52
CA LYS A 320 3.03 -34.84 20.04
C LYS A 320 3.67 -35.67 21.15
N GLU A 321 4.55 -35.07 21.94
CA GLU A 321 5.17 -35.74 23.10
C GLU A 321 4.11 -36.11 24.16
N ALA A 322 3.25 -35.17 24.55
CA ALA A 322 2.19 -35.44 25.52
C ALA A 322 1.17 -36.50 25.05
N ASN A 323 0.86 -36.56 23.76
CA ASN A 323 0.01 -37.62 23.19
C ASN A 323 0.68 -38.99 23.27
N LYS A 324 1.99 -39.10 23.05
CA LYS A 324 2.72 -40.37 23.23
C LYS A 324 2.68 -40.82 24.68
N ASP A 325 2.91 -39.89 25.62
CA ASP A 325 2.83 -40.19 27.06
C ASP A 325 1.42 -40.64 27.46
N LYS A 326 0.40 -40.00 26.89
CA LYS A 326 -1.01 -40.38 27.08
C LYS A 326 -1.28 -41.80 26.58
N GLU A 327 -0.90 -42.10 25.35
CA GLU A 327 -1.07 -43.43 24.75
C GLU A 327 -0.36 -44.53 25.57
N ALA A 328 0.85 -44.25 26.05
CA ALA A 328 1.60 -45.17 26.90
C ALA A 328 0.91 -45.42 28.25
N LEU A 329 0.41 -44.36 28.90
CA LEU A 329 -0.32 -44.47 30.18
C LEU A 329 -1.68 -45.16 30.01
N ASP A 330 -2.40 -44.91 28.91
CA ASP A 330 -3.68 -45.56 28.63
C ASP A 330 -3.49 -47.07 28.32
N ALA A 331 -2.39 -47.43 27.65
CA ALA A 331 -2.00 -48.82 27.47
C ALA A 331 -1.64 -49.51 28.81
N CYS A 332 -0.86 -48.84 29.67
CA CYS A 332 -0.50 -49.33 31.01
C CYS A 332 -1.75 -49.52 31.88
N LYS A 333 -2.67 -48.54 31.88
CA LYS A 333 -3.96 -48.61 32.58
C LYS A 333 -4.79 -49.80 32.12
N SER A 334 -4.88 -50.02 30.81
CA SER A 334 -5.63 -51.13 30.23
C SER A 334 -5.02 -52.49 30.60
N SER A 335 -3.69 -52.59 30.58
CA SER A 335 -2.96 -53.79 30.99
C SER A 335 -3.16 -54.12 32.48
N LEU A 336 -3.01 -53.14 33.37
CA LEU A 336 -3.25 -53.29 34.81
C LEU A 336 -4.70 -53.66 35.12
N THR A 337 -5.67 -53.03 34.44
CA THR A 337 -7.10 -53.34 34.61
C THR A 337 -7.39 -54.80 34.24
N ASN A 338 -6.83 -55.28 33.13
CA ASN A 338 -6.98 -56.67 32.70
C ASN A 338 -6.28 -57.66 33.65
N ALA A 339 -5.08 -57.33 34.14
CA ALA A 339 -4.35 -58.18 35.09
C ALA A 339 -5.07 -58.32 36.44
N ILE A 340 -5.62 -57.23 36.98
CA ILE A 340 -6.41 -57.23 38.22
C ILE A 340 -7.69 -58.05 38.05
N ALA A 341 -8.36 -57.95 36.89
CA ALA A 341 -9.57 -58.72 36.62
C ALA A 341 -9.34 -60.25 36.59
N VAL A 342 -8.14 -60.71 36.21
CA VAL A 342 -7.78 -62.14 36.17
C VAL A 342 -7.41 -62.68 37.56
N VAL A 343 -6.97 -61.82 38.48
CA VAL A 343 -6.44 -62.19 39.80
C VAL A 343 -7.39 -61.81 40.95
N ASP A 344 -8.59 -61.29 40.65
CA ASP A 344 -9.58 -60.89 41.65
C ASP A 344 -9.88 -62.01 42.67
N PRO A 345 -9.57 -61.83 43.97
CA PRO A 345 -9.79 -62.82 45.02
C PRO A 345 -11.27 -63.26 45.12
N LYS A 346 -12.22 -62.42 44.71
CA LYS A 346 -13.66 -62.77 44.69
C LYS A 346 -14.01 -63.85 43.65
N SER A 347 -13.17 -64.04 42.64
CA SER A 347 -13.32 -65.11 41.64
C SER A 347 -12.65 -66.42 42.06
N ARG A 348 -11.79 -66.40 43.09
CA ARG A 348 -11.02 -67.54 43.60
C ARG A 348 -11.47 -68.06 44.97
N CYS A 349 -11.97 -67.19 45.85
CA CYS A 349 -12.55 -67.58 47.15
C CYS A 349 -14.04 -67.97 46.88
N ASN A 350 -14.29 -69.18 46.34
CA ASN A 350 -15.62 -69.81 46.20
C ASN A 350 -15.63 -71.18 46.89
#